data_AF-A0A955SC00-F1
#
_entry.id   AF-A0A955SC00-F1
#
_cell.length_a   1.000
_cell.length_b   1.000
_cell.length_c   1.000
_cell.angle_alpha   90.00
_cell.angle_beta   90.00
_cell.angle_gamma   90.00
#
_symmetry.space_group_name_H-M   'P 1'
#
loop_
_entity.id
_entity.type
_entity.pdbx_description
1 polymer ?
#
loop_
_entity_poly.entity_id
_entity_poly.type
_entity_poly.pdbx_seq_one_letter_code
_entity_poly.pdbx_strand_id
1 'polypeptide(L)'
;QYYDGQFDDARLLIHLCQTAAERGAVLLNYCEVTGLTKGADGFIDGAVAIDLESGREHEISARVVVNATGPFTDSIRKMDDQSVKNMISPSQGVHIVLDASFLPCESAIMVPHTKDGRVLFAIPWHDHALIGTTDTPLKEVVEEPEAFEEEIEFILDTAEQYLHKKPQRSDIRSIFAGIRPLVKTEDTENTAALSRDHTIHIAHSGLMTICGGKWTTYRRMAEDAVNHAAMLGQLEERPCPTRNLRIHGHCEEAENLGDLWIYGSDAYPIRDLIRQQPDLMEKIHPDLPYTRAEVAWGVREEMARTLEDVLSRRTRALLLHAQGAIDAASGVANLMAKELGKDAEWVDKQVQSFCAMASRCLPNERGVS
;
A
#
# COMPACT_ATOMS: atom_id res chain seq x y z
N GLN A 1 -9.43 16.82 23.04
CA GLN A 1 -8.44 15.78 22.70
C GLN A 1 -9.12 14.43 22.87
N TYR A 2 -8.86 13.49 21.97
CA TYR A 2 -9.35 12.10 22.01
C TYR A 2 -8.20 11.18 21.58
N TYR A 3 -8.35 9.87 21.79
CA TYR A 3 -7.35 8.88 21.39
C TYR A 3 -7.73 8.21 20.07
N ASP A 4 -6.74 7.98 19.22
CA ASP A 4 -6.85 7.24 17.97
C ASP A 4 -5.62 6.35 17.78
N GLY A 5 -5.64 5.47 16.77
CA GLY A 5 -4.52 4.60 16.42
C GLY A 5 -3.71 5.13 15.24
N GLN A 6 -2.39 4.98 15.31
CA GLN A 6 -1.47 5.19 14.19
C GLN A 6 -0.72 3.89 13.91
N PHE A 7 -0.49 3.59 12.63
CA PHE A 7 0.29 2.45 12.18
C PHE A 7 0.92 2.78 10.82
N ASP A 8 1.92 2.00 10.42
CA ASP A 8 2.49 2.04 9.08
C ASP A 8 1.80 0.97 8.22
N ASP A 9 1.11 1.40 7.17
CA ASP A 9 0.23 0.53 6.38
C ASP A 9 0.98 -0.55 5.58
N ALA A 10 2.04 -0.18 4.85
CA ALA A 10 2.85 -1.13 4.09
C ALA A 10 3.63 -2.08 5.01
N ARG A 11 4.20 -1.61 6.12
CA ARG A 11 4.85 -2.50 7.08
C ARG A 11 3.88 -3.52 7.65
N LEU A 12 2.67 -3.07 8.04
CA LEU A 12 1.65 -3.99 8.54
C LEU A 12 1.28 -5.02 7.47
N LEU A 13 1.15 -4.60 6.19
CA LEU A 13 0.88 -5.50 5.08
C LEU A 13 2.00 -6.55 4.91
N ILE A 14 3.27 -6.15 4.94
CA ILE A 14 4.40 -7.07 4.81
C ILE A 14 4.42 -8.09 5.94
N HIS A 15 4.21 -7.66 7.19
CA HIS A 15 4.12 -8.59 8.32
C HIS A 15 2.91 -9.54 8.20
N LEU A 16 1.78 -9.08 7.65
CA LEU A 16 0.63 -9.94 7.36
C LEU A 16 0.96 -10.97 6.28
N CYS A 17 1.67 -10.58 5.22
CA CYS A 17 2.16 -11.50 4.18
C CYS A 17 3.12 -12.55 4.77
N GLN A 18 4.12 -12.13 5.55
CA GLN A 18 5.04 -13.07 6.21
C GLN A 18 4.29 -14.02 7.14
N THR A 19 3.32 -13.51 7.92
CA THR A 19 2.46 -14.35 8.77
C THR A 19 1.72 -15.41 7.95
N ALA A 20 1.16 -15.03 6.79
CA ALA A 20 0.46 -15.97 5.92
C ALA A 20 1.43 -17.03 5.37
N ALA A 21 2.63 -16.64 4.94
CA ALA A 21 3.67 -17.57 4.46
C ALA A 21 4.12 -18.55 5.56
N GLU A 22 4.36 -18.07 6.78
CA GLU A 22 4.67 -18.91 7.96
C GLU A 22 3.55 -19.90 8.29
N ARG A 23 2.31 -19.57 7.93
CA ARG A 23 1.13 -20.43 8.09
C ARG A 23 0.90 -21.34 6.88
N GLY A 24 1.81 -21.35 5.90
CA GLY A 24 1.79 -22.24 4.74
C GLY A 24 1.07 -21.68 3.52
N ALA A 25 0.74 -20.39 3.48
CA ALA A 25 0.24 -19.76 2.26
C ALA A 25 1.37 -19.59 1.24
N VAL A 26 1.05 -19.76 -0.04
CA VAL A 26 1.95 -19.38 -1.14
C VAL A 26 1.59 -17.97 -1.58
N LEU A 27 2.55 -17.07 -1.55
CA LEU A 27 2.38 -15.67 -1.94
C LEU A 27 3.28 -15.37 -3.14
N LEU A 28 2.73 -14.62 -4.09
CA LEU A 28 3.44 -14.16 -5.28
C LEU A 28 3.10 -12.69 -5.49
N ASN A 29 4.11 -11.81 -5.48
CA ASN A 29 4.01 -10.48 -6.07
C ASN A 29 4.48 -10.54 -7.54
N TYR A 30 4.19 -9.48 -8.31
CA TYR A 30 4.49 -9.44 -9.75
C TYR A 30 3.89 -10.60 -10.55
N CYS A 31 2.73 -11.10 -10.11
CA CYS A 31 1.94 -12.12 -10.82
C CYS A 31 0.55 -11.56 -11.12
N GLU A 32 0.35 -11.11 -12.35
CA GLU A 32 -0.88 -10.43 -12.77
C GLU A 32 -1.92 -11.43 -13.25
N VAL A 33 -3.13 -11.41 -12.68
CA VAL A 33 -4.25 -12.21 -13.18
C VAL A 33 -4.78 -11.59 -14.47
N THR A 34 -4.74 -12.35 -15.56
CA THR A 34 -5.17 -11.93 -16.90
C THR A 34 -6.47 -12.60 -17.35
N GLY A 35 -6.92 -13.64 -16.64
CA GLY A 35 -8.17 -14.32 -16.95
C GLY A 35 -8.67 -15.20 -15.81
N LEU A 36 -9.94 -15.61 -15.91
CA LEU A 36 -10.58 -16.57 -15.02
C LEU A 36 -10.89 -17.85 -15.82
N THR A 37 -10.64 -19.01 -15.22
CA THR A 37 -11.00 -20.30 -15.82
C THR A 37 -12.37 -20.74 -15.33
N LYS A 38 -13.10 -21.50 -16.16
CA LYS A 38 -14.41 -22.05 -15.83
C LYS A 38 -14.48 -23.52 -16.22
N GLY A 39 -15.09 -24.32 -15.35
CA GLY A 39 -15.42 -25.70 -15.60
C GLY A 39 -16.52 -25.87 -16.66
N ALA A 40 -16.77 -27.11 -17.05
CA ALA A 40 -17.81 -27.45 -18.04
C ALA A 40 -19.24 -27.11 -17.56
N ASP A 41 -19.43 -26.95 -16.26
CA ASP A 41 -20.66 -26.51 -15.60
C ASP A 41 -20.83 -24.99 -15.55
N GLY A 42 -19.83 -24.23 -16.02
CA GLY A 42 -19.84 -22.77 -16.09
C GLY A 42 -19.42 -22.07 -14.81
N PHE A 43 -19.01 -22.81 -13.77
CA PHE A 43 -18.48 -22.23 -12.53
C PHE A 43 -16.98 -21.98 -12.63
N ILE A 44 -16.50 -20.96 -11.94
CA ILE A 44 -15.08 -20.63 -11.86
C ILE A 44 -14.34 -21.71 -11.07
N ASP A 45 -13.25 -22.19 -11.64
CA ASP A 45 -12.38 -23.22 -11.07
C ASP A 45 -10.90 -22.81 -11.00
N GLY A 46 -10.60 -21.54 -11.26
CA GLY A 46 -9.23 -21.05 -11.28
C GLY A 46 -9.05 -19.69 -11.96
N ALA A 47 -7.78 -19.37 -12.22
CA ALA A 47 -7.35 -18.15 -12.88
C ALA A 47 -6.13 -18.41 -13.77
N VAL A 48 -5.95 -17.55 -14.77
CA VAL A 48 -4.73 -17.45 -15.56
C VAL A 48 -3.97 -16.22 -15.08
N ALA A 49 -2.68 -16.37 -14.81
CA ALA A 49 -1.83 -15.29 -14.37
C ALA A 49 -0.48 -15.29 -15.09
N ILE A 50 0.09 -14.10 -15.28
CA ILE A 50 1.41 -13.90 -15.91
C ILE A 50 2.41 -13.49 -14.82
N ASP A 51 3.49 -14.24 -14.68
CA ASP A 51 4.68 -13.81 -13.94
C ASP A 51 5.38 -12.70 -14.73
N LEU A 52 5.32 -11.47 -14.24
CA LEU A 52 5.86 -10.29 -14.89
C LEU A 52 7.40 -10.26 -14.90
N GLU A 53 8.07 -11.07 -14.07
CA GLU A 53 9.53 -11.19 -14.09
C GLU A 53 10.04 -12.11 -15.20
N SER A 54 9.33 -13.21 -15.46
CA SER A 54 9.75 -14.20 -16.48
C SER A 54 8.93 -14.14 -17.78
N GLY A 55 7.80 -13.45 -17.78
CA GLY A 55 6.83 -13.41 -18.86
C GLY A 55 6.06 -14.72 -19.05
N ARG A 56 6.15 -15.66 -18.11
CA ARG A 56 5.48 -16.97 -18.21
C ARG A 56 4.05 -16.88 -17.72
N GLU A 57 3.17 -17.52 -18.47
CA GLU A 57 1.78 -17.70 -18.10
C GLU A 57 1.61 -18.97 -17.25
N HIS A 58 0.74 -18.89 -16.25
CA HIS A 58 0.42 -19.94 -15.31
C HIS A 58 -1.09 -20.08 -15.21
N GLU A 59 -1.58 -21.31 -15.37
CA GLU A 59 -2.96 -21.67 -15.05
C GLU A 59 -3.01 -22.21 -13.62
N ILE A 60 -3.85 -21.60 -12.78
CA ILE A 60 -3.94 -21.85 -11.34
C ILE A 60 -5.34 -22.36 -11.03
N SER A 61 -5.46 -23.65 -10.71
CA SER A 61 -6.73 -24.23 -10.27
C SER A 61 -7.01 -23.90 -8.81
N ALA A 62 -8.26 -23.53 -8.50
CA ALA A 62 -8.72 -23.21 -7.16
C ALA A 62 -10.18 -23.64 -6.97
N ARG A 63 -10.53 -24.07 -5.75
CA ARG A 63 -11.94 -24.36 -5.40
C ARG A 63 -12.78 -23.08 -5.27
N VAL A 64 -12.12 -21.96 -4.93
CA VAL A 64 -12.74 -20.65 -4.74
C VAL A 64 -11.76 -19.59 -5.20
N VAL A 65 -12.24 -18.64 -5.99
CA VAL A 65 -11.49 -17.45 -6.38
C VAL A 65 -12.08 -16.23 -5.68
N VAL A 66 -11.22 -15.49 -4.97
CA VAL A 66 -11.59 -14.27 -4.26
C VAL A 66 -10.95 -13.07 -4.93
N ASN A 67 -11.79 -12.19 -5.47
CA ASN A 67 -11.39 -10.89 -5.98
C ASN A 67 -11.34 -9.86 -4.84
N ALA A 68 -10.12 -9.45 -4.48
CA ALA A 68 -9.85 -8.44 -3.45
C ALA A 68 -8.94 -7.31 -3.99
N THR A 69 -9.11 -6.92 -5.26
CA THR A 69 -8.20 -6.02 -5.99
C THR A 69 -8.47 -4.52 -5.77
N GLY A 70 -9.16 -4.16 -4.67
CA GLY A 70 -9.34 -2.76 -4.26
C GLY A 70 -10.00 -1.92 -5.36
N PRO A 71 -9.40 -0.78 -5.77
CA PRO A 71 -9.94 0.05 -6.86
C PRO A 71 -10.14 -0.71 -8.18
N PHE A 72 -9.35 -1.74 -8.44
CA PHE A 72 -9.39 -2.55 -9.67
C PHE A 72 -10.44 -3.67 -9.63
N THR A 73 -11.31 -3.69 -8.61
CA THR A 73 -12.34 -4.74 -8.45
C THR A 73 -13.13 -5.01 -9.73
N ASP A 74 -13.54 -3.96 -10.44
CA ASP A 74 -14.39 -4.09 -11.63
C ASP A 74 -13.67 -4.69 -12.84
N SER A 75 -12.33 -4.58 -12.96
CA SER A 75 -11.61 -5.20 -14.08
C SER A 75 -11.69 -6.73 -13.99
N ILE A 76 -11.48 -7.29 -12.80
CA ILE A 76 -11.60 -8.73 -12.54
C ILE A 76 -13.05 -9.21 -12.69
N ARG A 77 -14.04 -8.44 -12.21
CA ARG A 77 -15.46 -8.79 -12.37
C ARG A 77 -15.86 -8.89 -13.85
N LYS A 78 -15.32 -8.02 -14.71
CA LYS A 78 -15.58 -8.05 -16.15
C LYS A 78 -14.87 -9.19 -16.87
N MET A 79 -13.79 -9.74 -16.32
CA MET A 79 -13.21 -11.00 -16.83
C MET A 79 -14.21 -12.17 -16.73
N ASP A 80 -15.06 -12.16 -15.71
CA ASP A 80 -16.13 -13.16 -15.53
C ASP A 80 -17.35 -12.89 -16.42
N ASP A 81 -17.86 -11.64 -16.39
CA ASP A 81 -19.02 -11.20 -17.17
C ASP A 81 -18.88 -9.71 -17.57
N GLN A 82 -18.73 -9.44 -18.87
CA GLN A 82 -18.56 -8.10 -19.42
C GLN A 82 -19.80 -7.19 -19.26
N SER A 83 -20.98 -7.77 -18.98
CA SER A 83 -22.23 -7.02 -18.84
C SER A 83 -22.43 -6.37 -17.47
N VAL A 84 -21.60 -6.74 -16.47
CA VAL A 84 -21.73 -6.20 -15.11
C VAL A 84 -21.42 -4.71 -15.06
N LYS A 85 -22.25 -3.97 -14.31
CA LYS A 85 -22.01 -2.55 -14.05
C LYS A 85 -20.86 -2.38 -13.06
N ASN A 86 -20.13 -1.27 -13.20
CA ASN A 86 -19.09 -0.87 -12.26
C ASN A 86 -19.69 -0.64 -10.87
N MET A 87 -19.21 -1.41 -9.89
CA MET A 87 -19.59 -1.21 -8.49
C MET A 87 -18.70 -0.17 -7.80
N ILE A 88 -17.51 0.08 -8.32
CA ILE A 88 -16.57 1.04 -7.74
C ILE A 88 -16.85 2.45 -8.26
N SER A 89 -16.83 3.42 -7.35
CA SER A 89 -16.81 4.85 -7.61
C SER A 89 -15.49 5.41 -7.07
N PRO A 90 -14.43 5.48 -7.88
CA PRO A 90 -13.10 5.84 -7.38
C PRO A 90 -13.05 7.31 -6.95
N SER A 91 -12.38 7.56 -5.83
CA SER A 91 -12.08 8.91 -5.37
C SER A 91 -10.62 9.01 -4.92
N GLN A 92 -9.93 10.04 -5.38
CA GLN A 92 -8.54 10.32 -5.06
C GLN A 92 -8.41 11.03 -3.71
N GLY A 93 -7.38 10.66 -2.96
CA GLY A 93 -6.91 11.43 -1.82
C GLY A 93 -5.42 11.70 -1.92
N VAL A 94 -5.05 12.95 -1.72
CA VAL A 94 -3.66 13.44 -1.76
C VAL A 94 -3.17 13.79 -0.37
N HIS A 95 -1.90 13.51 -0.12
CA HIS A 95 -1.15 14.05 1.01
C HIS A 95 0.13 14.72 0.55
N ILE A 96 0.57 15.71 1.32
CA ILE A 96 1.91 16.29 1.22
C ILE A 96 2.68 16.01 2.50
N VAL A 97 4.00 15.89 2.38
CA VAL A 97 4.92 15.71 3.51
C VAL A 97 5.80 16.93 3.65
N LEU A 98 5.87 17.45 4.88
CA LEU A 98 6.69 18.59 5.28
C LEU A 98 7.69 18.16 6.37
N ASP A 99 8.71 18.97 6.58
CA ASP A 99 9.63 18.83 7.71
C ASP A 99 8.89 18.90 9.07
N ALA A 100 9.34 18.14 10.07
CA ALA A 100 8.70 18.14 11.40
C ALA A 100 8.61 19.53 12.06
N SER A 101 9.47 20.48 11.70
CA SER A 101 9.41 21.84 12.27
C SER A 101 8.14 22.62 11.91
N PHE A 102 7.32 22.13 10.98
CA PHE A 102 5.98 22.67 10.70
C PHE A 102 4.92 22.22 11.70
N LEU A 103 5.10 21.05 12.32
CA LEU A 103 4.20 20.48 13.33
C LEU A 103 5.02 19.95 14.52
N PRO A 104 5.64 20.83 15.33
CA PRO A 104 6.53 20.44 16.44
C PRO A 104 5.71 19.99 17.67
N CYS A 105 4.87 18.97 17.51
CA CYS A 105 4.07 18.38 18.59
C CYS A 105 3.90 16.86 18.38
N GLU A 106 3.61 16.13 19.44
CA GLU A 106 3.40 14.67 19.40
C GLU A 106 1.96 14.30 19.04
N SER A 107 1.03 15.26 19.01
CA SER A 107 -0.39 15.02 18.73
C SER A 107 -0.76 15.39 17.30
N ALA A 108 -1.61 14.58 16.68
CA ALA A 108 -2.25 14.96 15.41
C ALA A 108 -3.28 16.08 15.62
N ILE A 109 -3.42 16.94 14.61
CA ILE A 109 -4.46 17.96 14.53
C ILE A 109 -5.49 17.49 13.51
N MET A 110 -6.76 17.44 13.93
CA MET A 110 -7.90 17.26 13.04
C MET A 110 -8.60 18.60 12.84
N VAL A 111 -8.68 19.05 11.59
CA VAL A 111 -9.43 20.23 11.15
C VAL A 111 -10.79 19.73 10.64
N PRO A 112 -11.87 19.83 11.44
CA PRO A 112 -13.15 19.20 11.12
C PRO A 112 -13.95 19.93 10.04
N HIS A 113 -13.67 21.21 9.81
CA HIS A 113 -14.36 22.05 8.84
C HIS A 113 -13.35 22.93 8.10
N THR A 114 -12.91 22.48 6.93
CA THR A 114 -12.20 23.31 5.95
C THR A 114 -13.19 24.25 5.26
N LYS A 115 -12.70 25.18 4.43
CA LYS A 115 -13.53 26.17 3.71
C LYS A 115 -14.64 25.54 2.86
N ASP A 116 -14.46 24.30 2.42
CA ASP A 116 -15.39 23.51 1.61
C ASP A 116 -16.08 22.36 2.38
N GLY A 117 -15.93 22.33 3.71
CA GLY A 117 -16.61 21.37 4.58
C GLY A 117 -15.96 20.00 4.70
N ARG A 118 -14.77 19.80 4.10
CA ARG A 118 -13.96 18.58 4.25
C ARG A 118 -13.22 18.54 5.60
N VAL A 119 -12.66 17.38 5.90
CA VAL A 119 -11.78 17.15 7.06
C VAL A 119 -10.35 17.05 6.57
N LEU A 120 -9.44 17.74 7.25
CA LEU A 120 -8.00 17.67 7.01
C LEU A 120 -7.28 17.32 8.32
N PHE A 121 -6.23 16.54 8.21
CA PHE A 121 -5.36 16.12 9.28
C PHE A 121 -3.95 16.67 9.06
N ALA A 122 -3.31 17.06 10.15
CA ALA A 122 -1.87 17.26 10.22
C ALA A 122 -1.33 16.27 11.27
N ILE A 123 -0.50 15.33 10.83
CA ILE A 123 -0.09 14.16 11.62
C ILE A 123 1.42 14.13 11.74
N PRO A 124 1.99 14.07 12.97
CA PRO A 124 3.40 13.70 13.16
C PRO A 124 3.61 12.26 12.68
N TRP A 125 4.47 12.05 11.69
CA TRP A 125 4.65 10.76 11.02
C TRP A 125 6.10 10.58 10.57
N HIS A 126 6.80 9.57 11.12
CA HIS A 126 8.21 9.28 10.83
C HIS A 126 9.12 10.52 10.87
N ASP A 127 9.05 11.31 11.96
CA ASP A 127 9.80 12.57 12.13
C ASP A 127 9.53 13.63 11.05
N HIS A 128 8.35 13.56 10.41
CA HIS A 128 7.84 14.54 9.46
C HIS A 128 6.42 14.97 9.83
N ALA A 129 5.90 15.97 9.13
CA ALA A 129 4.50 16.37 9.21
C ALA A 129 3.76 15.92 7.94
N LEU A 130 2.85 14.96 8.09
CA LEU A 130 1.98 14.48 7.02
C LEU A 130 0.68 15.29 7.03
N ILE A 131 0.38 15.97 5.92
CA ILE A 131 -0.81 16.83 5.81
C ILE A 131 -1.71 16.33 4.69
N GLY A 132 -2.99 16.13 5.00
CA GLY A 132 -3.99 15.65 4.06
C GLY A 132 -5.28 15.23 4.77
N THR A 133 -6.31 14.78 4.10
CA THR A 133 -6.37 14.38 2.70
C THR A 133 -7.36 15.22 1.93
N THR A 134 -7.29 15.16 0.61
CA THR A 134 -8.38 15.53 -0.29
C THR A 134 -9.34 14.37 -0.56
N ASP A 135 -10.43 14.67 -1.25
CA ASP A 135 -11.43 13.71 -1.73
C ASP A 135 -11.97 14.18 -3.09
N THR A 136 -11.34 13.72 -4.17
CA THR A 136 -11.61 14.18 -5.54
C THR A 136 -12.10 13.01 -6.39
N PRO A 137 -13.36 13.02 -6.87
CA PRO A 137 -13.88 11.95 -7.70
C PRO A 137 -13.06 11.75 -8.98
N LEU A 138 -12.75 10.49 -9.29
CA LEU A 138 -12.10 10.12 -10.54
C LEU A 138 -13.10 9.51 -11.52
N LYS A 139 -12.87 9.72 -12.81
CA LYS A 139 -13.68 9.08 -13.86
C LYS A 139 -13.32 7.60 -14.02
N GLU A 140 -12.03 7.30 -13.90
CA GLU A 140 -11.46 5.98 -14.12
C GLU A 140 -10.39 5.72 -13.06
N VAL A 141 -10.15 4.44 -12.79
CA VAL A 141 -9.06 4.00 -11.92
C VAL A 141 -7.79 3.98 -12.75
N VAL A 142 -6.73 4.55 -12.20
CA VAL A 142 -5.38 4.54 -12.78
C VAL A 142 -4.43 3.87 -11.80
N GLU A 143 -3.39 3.21 -12.31
CA GLU A 143 -2.36 2.57 -11.48
C GLU A 143 -1.56 3.60 -10.68
N GLU A 144 -1.12 4.67 -11.34
CA GLU A 144 -0.30 5.72 -10.76
C GLU A 144 -1.07 7.05 -10.72
N PRO A 145 -1.94 7.27 -9.72
CA PRO A 145 -2.66 8.53 -9.57
C PRO A 145 -1.69 9.68 -9.27
N GLU A 146 -1.95 10.83 -9.87
CA GLU A 146 -1.17 12.05 -9.66
C GLU A 146 -2.03 13.10 -8.95
N ALA A 147 -1.44 13.79 -7.98
CA ALA A 147 -2.10 14.89 -7.29
C ALA A 147 -2.46 16.01 -8.27
N PHE A 148 -3.68 16.54 -8.18
CA PHE A 148 -4.06 17.73 -8.91
C PHE A 148 -3.51 18.99 -8.23
N GLU A 149 -3.28 20.04 -9.02
CA GLU A 149 -2.73 21.29 -8.50
C GLU A 149 -3.65 21.92 -7.46
N GLU A 150 -4.95 21.90 -7.72
CA GLU A 150 -5.98 22.44 -6.83
C GLU A 150 -6.05 21.67 -5.49
N GLU A 151 -5.64 20.40 -5.47
CA GLU A 151 -5.55 19.60 -4.25
C GLU A 151 -4.36 20.02 -3.39
N ILE A 152 -3.21 20.28 -4.01
CA ILE A 152 -1.99 20.74 -3.34
C ILE A 152 -2.23 22.15 -2.75
N GLU A 153 -2.77 23.07 -3.56
CA GLU A 153 -3.12 24.42 -3.13
C GLU A 153 -4.11 24.40 -1.95
N PHE A 154 -5.16 23.57 -2.03
CA PHE A 154 -6.11 23.40 -0.95
C PHE A 154 -5.45 22.96 0.37
N ILE A 155 -4.53 22.00 0.29
CA ILE A 155 -3.82 21.51 1.48
C ILE A 155 -2.95 22.63 2.07
N LEU A 156 -2.17 23.34 1.26
CA LEU A 156 -1.29 24.43 1.71
C LEU A 156 -2.08 25.59 2.35
N ASP A 157 -3.16 26.03 1.70
CA ASP A 157 -4.04 27.10 2.17
C ASP A 157 -4.73 26.77 3.50
N THR A 158 -5.08 25.50 3.67
CA THR A 158 -5.67 25.02 4.92
C THR A 158 -4.60 24.93 6.00
N ALA A 159 -3.43 24.37 5.66
CA ALA A 159 -2.32 24.15 6.57
C ALA A 159 -1.77 25.46 7.16
N GLU A 160 -1.72 26.55 6.39
CA GLU A 160 -1.28 27.89 6.86
C GLU A 160 -1.98 28.33 8.15
N GLN A 161 -3.24 27.93 8.35
CA GLN A 161 -4.06 28.37 9.49
C GLN A 161 -3.76 27.61 10.79
N TYR A 162 -3.12 26.44 10.70
CA TYR A 162 -2.97 25.50 11.83
C TYR A 162 -1.53 25.10 12.12
N LEU A 163 -0.62 25.21 11.15
CA LEU A 163 0.80 24.86 11.32
C LEU A 163 1.59 25.97 12.01
N HIS A 164 2.73 25.59 12.58
CA HIS A 164 3.59 26.52 13.32
C HIS A 164 4.22 27.60 12.42
N LYS A 165 4.43 27.26 11.15
CA LYS A 165 4.96 28.14 10.10
C LYS A 165 4.06 28.02 8.88
N LYS A 166 3.93 29.10 8.12
CA LYS A 166 3.24 29.07 6.82
C LYS A 166 4.03 28.19 5.85
N PRO A 167 3.49 27.05 5.39
CA PRO A 167 4.18 26.23 4.39
C PRO A 167 4.14 26.89 3.01
N GLN A 168 5.19 26.71 2.24
CA GLN A 168 5.29 27.03 0.83
C GLN A 168 5.44 25.75 0.02
N ARG A 169 5.17 25.82 -1.29
CA ARG A 169 5.35 24.68 -2.19
C ARG A 169 6.77 24.12 -2.16
N SER A 170 7.77 24.99 -2.05
CA SER A 170 9.18 24.62 -1.94
C SER A 170 9.52 23.85 -0.65
N ASP A 171 8.67 23.90 0.37
CA ASP A 171 8.88 23.18 1.64
C ASP A 171 8.39 21.72 1.58
N ILE A 172 7.63 21.37 0.55
CA ILE A 172 7.12 20.02 0.34
C ILE A 172 8.27 19.07 0.01
N ARG A 173 8.42 18.03 0.83
CA ARG A 173 9.42 16.98 0.66
C ARG A 173 8.95 15.84 -0.23
N SER A 174 7.65 15.58 -0.24
CA SER A 174 7.02 14.58 -1.08
C SER A 174 5.51 14.83 -1.21
N ILE A 175 4.93 14.37 -2.32
CA ILE A 175 3.50 14.36 -2.61
C ILE A 175 3.12 12.95 -3.01
N PHE A 176 2.03 12.42 -2.47
CA PHE A 176 1.50 11.14 -2.93
C PHE A 176 -0.02 11.12 -2.95
N ALA A 177 -0.56 10.33 -3.86
CA ALA A 177 -1.99 10.15 -4.07
C ALA A 177 -2.36 8.67 -3.95
N GLY A 178 -3.60 8.40 -3.53
CA GLY A 178 -4.16 7.06 -3.51
C GLY A 178 -5.63 7.10 -3.90
N ILE A 179 -6.14 5.96 -4.41
CA ILE A 179 -7.53 5.83 -4.84
C ILE A 179 -8.33 5.03 -3.81
N ARG A 180 -9.44 5.61 -3.35
CA ARG A 180 -10.42 4.97 -2.48
C ARG A 180 -11.40 4.13 -3.31
N PRO A 181 -11.55 2.83 -3.03
CA PRO A 181 -12.52 1.98 -3.72
C PRO A 181 -13.92 2.10 -3.11
N LEU A 182 -14.57 3.25 -3.29
CA LEU A 182 -15.92 3.47 -2.74
C LEU A 182 -16.94 2.59 -3.48
N VAL A 183 -17.82 1.93 -2.75
CA VAL A 183 -18.86 1.07 -3.33
C VAL A 183 -20.10 1.89 -3.59
N LYS A 184 -20.66 1.81 -4.80
CA LYS A 184 -21.96 2.42 -5.11
C LYS A 184 -23.07 1.66 -4.39
N THR A 185 -23.92 2.38 -3.68
CA THR A 185 -25.19 1.85 -3.17
C THR A 185 -26.14 1.68 -4.36
N GLU A 186 -26.30 0.47 -4.88
CA GLU A 186 -27.40 0.14 -5.79
C GLU A 186 -28.59 -0.41 -5.00
N ASP A 187 -29.80 0.08 -5.28
CA ASP A 187 -31.08 -0.55 -4.90
C ASP A 187 -31.19 -1.89 -5.65
N THR A 188 -30.82 -3.04 -5.06
CA THR A 188 -31.01 -4.33 -5.75
C THR A 188 -31.46 -5.49 -4.87
N GLU A 189 -32.43 -6.20 -5.44
CA GLU A 189 -33.13 -7.41 -4.98
C GLU A 189 -32.29 -8.71 -5.02
N ASN A 190 -30.97 -8.62 -5.17
CA ASN A 190 -30.08 -9.79 -5.13
C ASN A 190 -29.36 -9.86 -3.78
N THR A 191 -29.11 -11.07 -3.29
CA THR A 191 -28.61 -11.42 -1.94
C THR A 191 -27.21 -10.86 -1.63
N ALA A 192 -27.10 -9.54 -1.52
CA ALA A 192 -25.96 -8.85 -0.97
C ALA A 192 -26.08 -8.86 0.55
N ALA A 193 -25.15 -9.54 1.24
CA ALA A 193 -24.94 -9.32 2.66
C ALA A 193 -24.19 -7.99 2.81
N LEU A 194 -24.92 -6.87 2.82
CA LEU A 194 -24.35 -5.56 3.12
C LEU A 194 -24.04 -5.48 4.61
N SER A 195 -22.75 -5.58 4.95
CA SER A 195 -22.23 -4.89 6.14
C SER A 195 -22.18 -3.39 5.82
N ARG A 196 -22.47 -2.52 6.80
CA ARG A 196 -22.44 -1.06 6.61
C ARG A 196 -21.05 -0.52 6.19
N ASP A 197 -19.99 -1.33 6.32
CA ASP A 197 -18.61 -0.90 6.07
C ASP A 197 -17.97 -1.52 4.80
N HIS A 198 -18.32 -2.76 4.44
CA HIS A 198 -17.76 -3.48 3.29
C HIS A 198 -18.79 -4.39 2.62
N THR A 199 -18.56 -4.75 1.36
CA THR A 199 -19.49 -5.55 0.56
C THR A 199 -18.83 -6.86 0.13
N ILE A 200 -19.54 -7.97 0.32
CA ILE A 200 -19.21 -9.26 -0.28
C ILE A 200 -20.28 -9.57 -1.32
N HIS A 201 -19.86 -9.78 -2.57
CA HIS A 201 -20.74 -10.11 -3.68
C HIS A 201 -20.27 -11.43 -4.31
N ILE A 202 -21.16 -12.41 -4.44
CA ILE A 202 -20.88 -13.69 -5.09
C ILE A 202 -21.65 -13.72 -6.42
N ALA A 203 -20.92 -13.79 -7.53
CA ALA A 203 -21.52 -13.91 -8.85
C ALA A 203 -22.11 -15.31 -9.07
N HIS A 204 -23.02 -15.45 -10.05
CA HIS A 204 -23.61 -16.74 -10.42
C HIS A 204 -22.55 -17.78 -10.84
N SER A 205 -21.42 -17.33 -11.38
CA SER A 205 -20.25 -18.11 -11.74
C SER A 205 -19.44 -18.62 -10.53
N GLY A 206 -19.74 -18.14 -9.31
CA GLY A 206 -18.95 -18.43 -8.11
C GLY A 206 -17.81 -17.44 -7.84
N LEU A 207 -17.59 -16.40 -8.65
CA LEU A 207 -16.60 -15.36 -8.31
C LEU A 207 -17.03 -14.64 -7.03
N MET A 208 -16.25 -14.75 -5.96
CA MET A 208 -16.47 -13.95 -4.76
C MET A 208 -15.67 -12.66 -4.85
N THR A 209 -16.33 -11.52 -4.68
CA THR A 209 -15.71 -10.20 -4.65
C THR A 209 -15.89 -9.58 -3.27
N ILE A 210 -14.80 -9.05 -2.71
CA ILE A 210 -14.81 -8.21 -1.51
C ILE A 210 -14.31 -6.81 -1.87
N CYS A 211 -15.10 -5.78 -1.54
CA CYS A 211 -14.76 -4.40 -1.83
C CYS A 211 -15.30 -3.43 -0.78
N GLY A 212 -14.84 -2.18 -0.85
CA GLY A 212 -15.10 -1.17 0.17
C GLY A 212 -14.25 -1.41 1.41
N GLY A 213 -14.77 -1.02 2.57
CA GLY A 213 -14.06 -1.14 3.84
C GLY A 213 -12.96 -0.11 4.04
N LYS A 214 -12.21 -0.31 5.12
CA LYS A 214 -11.09 0.55 5.53
C LYS A 214 -9.98 -0.34 6.06
N TRP A 215 -8.76 0.20 6.06
CA TRP A 215 -7.65 -0.51 6.69
C TRP A 215 -7.96 -0.86 8.14
N THR A 216 -8.60 0.03 8.92
CA THR A 216 -8.95 -0.26 10.32
C THR A 216 -9.89 -1.44 10.53
N THR A 217 -10.67 -1.83 9.51
CA THR A 217 -11.62 -2.95 9.58
C THR A 217 -11.16 -4.21 8.82
N TYR A 218 -9.96 -4.19 8.23
CA TYR A 218 -9.45 -5.25 7.34
C TYR A 218 -9.59 -6.67 7.93
N ARG A 219 -9.25 -6.85 9.21
CA ARG A 219 -9.27 -8.18 9.86
C ARG A 219 -10.68 -8.75 9.92
N ARG A 220 -11.68 -7.90 10.19
CA ARG A 220 -13.08 -8.33 10.22
C ARG A 220 -13.59 -8.62 8.81
N MET A 221 -13.23 -7.79 7.84
CA MET A 221 -13.55 -8.02 6.43
C MET A 221 -12.98 -9.36 5.94
N ALA A 222 -11.72 -9.66 6.28
CA ALA A 222 -11.07 -10.91 5.93
C ALA A 222 -11.73 -12.12 6.61
N GLU A 223 -12.11 -12.00 7.89
CA GLU A 223 -12.87 -13.04 8.60
C GLU A 223 -14.20 -13.33 7.91
N ASP A 224 -14.97 -12.29 7.58
CA ASP A 224 -16.26 -12.44 6.90
C ASP A 224 -16.06 -13.06 5.50
N ALA A 225 -15.08 -12.60 4.72
CA ALA A 225 -14.78 -13.16 3.40
C ALA A 225 -14.31 -14.62 3.44
N VAL A 226 -13.39 -14.97 4.33
CA VAL A 226 -12.90 -16.36 4.45
C VAL A 226 -14.03 -17.30 4.88
N ASN A 227 -14.94 -16.87 5.75
CA ASN A 227 -16.11 -17.68 6.13
C ASN A 227 -17.02 -17.96 4.92
N HIS A 228 -17.28 -16.95 4.08
CA HIS A 228 -18.07 -17.14 2.85
C HIS A 228 -17.32 -18.01 1.83
N ALA A 229 -16.00 -17.82 1.67
CA ALA A 229 -15.17 -18.66 0.82
C ALA A 229 -15.19 -20.12 1.29
N ALA A 230 -15.10 -20.37 2.60
CA ALA A 230 -15.14 -21.72 3.14
C ALA A 230 -16.47 -22.41 2.83
N MET A 231 -17.59 -21.69 2.97
CA MET A 231 -18.92 -22.21 2.61
C MET A 231 -19.02 -22.50 1.11
N LEU A 232 -18.67 -21.54 0.26
CA LEU A 232 -18.74 -21.67 -1.21
C LEU A 232 -17.86 -22.82 -1.70
N GLY A 233 -16.66 -22.93 -1.14
CA GLY A 233 -15.70 -23.96 -1.47
C GLY A 233 -16.01 -25.31 -0.84
N GLN A 234 -17.02 -25.44 0.04
CA GLN A 234 -17.25 -26.63 0.86
C GLN A 234 -15.98 -27.08 1.60
N LEU A 235 -15.27 -26.11 2.19
CA LEU A 235 -14.13 -26.33 3.05
C LEU A 235 -14.62 -26.67 4.47
N GLU A 236 -13.74 -27.26 5.27
CA GLU A 236 -14.04 -27.52 6.68
C GLU A 236 -14.26 -26.19 7.42
N GLU A 237 -15.40 -26.05 8.08
CA GLU A 237 -15.68 -24.89 8.93
C GLU A 237 -14.77 -24.90 10.16
N ARG A 238 -14.06 -23.79 10.39
CA ARG A 238 -13.16 -23.61 11.52
C ARG A 238 -13.35 -22.22 12.14
N PRO A 239 -13.30 -22.09 13.48
CA PRO A 239 -13.31 -20.79 14.13
C PRO A 239 -12.12 -19.93 13.67
N CYS A 240 -12.35 -18.64 13.41
CA CYS A 240 -11.31 -17.72 12.96
C CYS A 240 -10.37 -17.34 14.13
N PRO A 241 -9.07 -17.66 14.07
CA PRO A 241 -8.13 -17.39 15.17
C PRO A 241 -7.57 -15.96 15.15
N THR A 242 -7.84 -15.18 14.09
CA THR A 242 -7.12 -13.93 13.77
C THR A 242 -7.28 -12.83 14.81
N ARG A 243 -8.32 -12.87 15.65
CA ARG A 243 -8.54 -11.86 16.70
C ARG A 243 -7.40 -11.79 17.72
N ASN A 244 -6.79 -12.92 18.06
CA ASN A 244 -5.73 -13.01 19.05
C ASN A 244 -4.39 -13.46 18.41
N LEU A 245 -4.34 -13.54 17.08
CA LEU A 245 -3.15 -13.94 16.37
C LEU A 245 -2.13 -12.80 16.43
N ARG A 246 -1.01 -13.06 17.10
CA ARG A 246 0.19 -12.25 16.94
C ARG A 246 0.74 -12.50 15.55
N ILE A 247 0.87 -11.44 14.77
CA ILE A 247 1.44 -11.48 13.43
C ILE A 247 2.98 -11.46 13.51
N HIS A 248 3.63 -11.78 12.41
CA HIS A 248 5.07 -11.63 12.22
C HIS A 248 5.54 -10.23 12.65
N GLY A 249 6.78 -10.13 13.13
CA GLY A 249 7.31 -8.88 13.67
C GLY A 249 6.76 -8.51 15.06
N HIS A 250 5.76 -9.22 15.63
CA HIS A 250 5.24 -8.89 16.96
C HIS A 250 6.35 -8.93 18.02
N CYS A 251 6.56 -7.80 18.69
CA CYS A 251 7.50 -7.65 19.78
C CYS A 251 6.83 -6.80 20.87
N GLU A 252 6.95 -7.23 22.13
CA GLU A 252 6.61 -6.38 23.27
C GLU A 252 7.69 -5.28 23.39
N GLU A 253 7.29 -4.07 23.80
CA GLU A 253 8.19 -2.92 23.97
C GLU A 253 8.99 -2.55 22.70
N ALA A 254 8.35 -2.57 21.53
CA ALA A 254 8.99 -2.27 20.25
C ALA A 254 9.64 -0.87 20.21
N GLU A 255 9.15 0.08 21.01
CA GLU A 255 9.73 1.40 21.22
C GLU A 255 11.20 1.37 21.70
N ASN A 256 11.62 0.30 22.39
CA ASN A 256 13.00 0.13 22.86
C ASN A 256 13.97 -0.28 21.73
N LEU A 257 13.47 -0.54 20.52
CA LEU A 257 14.28 -0.94 19.37
C LEU A 257 14.88 0.25 18.59
N GLY A 258 14.61 1.49 19.02
CA GLY A 258 15.13 2.71 18.38
C GLY A 258 14.67 2.81 16.93
N ASP A 259 15.57 3.14 16.01
CA ASP A 259 15.25 3.36 14.58
C ASP A 259 14.61 2.15 13.87
N LEU A 260 14.73 0.94 14.44
CA LEU A 260 14.14 -0.28 13.90
C LEU A 260 12.82 -0.69 14.58
N TRP A 261 12.21 0.16 15.40
CA TRP A 261 10.94 -0.13 16.11
C TRP A 261 9.85 -0.67 15.17
N ILE A 262 9.82 -0.17 13.93
CA ILE A 262 8.81 -0.52 12.94
C ILE A 262 8.92 -1.97 12.44
N TYR A 263 10.11 -2.58 12.56
CA TYR A 263 10.36 -3.98 12.20
C TYR A 263 10.05 -4.96 13.34
N GLY A 264 9.88 -4.46 14.57
CA GLY A 264 9.60 -5.29 15.75
C GLY A 264 10.64 -6.41 15.93
N SER A 265 10.22 -7.68 15.97
CA SER A 265 11.15 -8.80 16.18
C SER A 265 12.24 -8.92 15.11
N ASP A 266 12.05 -8.35 13.92
CA ASP A 266 13.03 -8.38 12.83
C ASP A 266 14.17 -7.38 13.04
N ALA A 267 14.05 -6.46 13.98
CA ALA A 267 15.13 -5.56 14.35
C ALA A 267 16.40 -6.31 14.80
N TYR A 268 16.24 -7.47 15.46
CA TYR A 268 17.37 -8.28 15.92
C TYR A 268 18.18 -8.90 14.76
N PRO A 269 17.56 -9.65 13.81
CA PRO A 269 18.31 -10.18 12.67
C PRO A 269 18.84 -9.09 11.74
N ILE A 270 18.18 -7.93 11.60
CA ILE A 270 18.74 -6.77 10.87
C ILE A 270 20.02 -6.26 11.55
N ARG A 271 20.05 -6.16 12.88
CA ARG A 271 21.27 -5.80 13.63
C ARG A 271 22.37 -6.85 13.49
N ASP A 272 22.01 -8.13 13.46
CA ASP A 272 22.98 -9.20 13.21
C ASP A 272 23.55 -9.14 11.80
N LEU A 273 22.73 -8.76 10.81
CA LEU A 273 23.19 -8.51 9.44
C LEU A 273 24.23 -7.38 9.41
N ILE A 274 24.00 -6.28 10.14
CA ILE A 274 24.98 -5.19 10.27
C ILE A 274 26.27 -5.66 10.96
N ARG A 275 26.17 -6.47 12.03
CA ARG A 275 27.35 -7.02 12.71
C ARG A 275 28.21 -7.89 11.78
N GLN A 276 27.57 -8.64 10.89
CA GLN A 276 28.24 -9.51 9.92
C GLN A 276 28.80 -8.72 8.73
N GLN A 277 28.14 -7.64 8.34
CA GLN A 277 28.53 -6.77 7.21
C GLN A 277 28.44 -5.30 7.65
N PRO A 278 29.48 -4.77 8.33
CA PRO A 278 29.44 -3.44 8.93
C PRO A 278 29.10 -2.29 7.95
N ASP A 279 29.48 -2.45 6.68
CA ASP A 279 29.19 -1.51 5.59
C ASP A 279 27.68 -1.28 5.39
N LEU A 280 26.83 -2.23 5.83
CA LEU A 280 25.38 -2.09 5.76
C LEU A 280 24.80 -1.09 6.76
N MET A 281 25.60 -0.62 7.73
CA MET A 281 25.21 0.45 8.66
C MET A 281 25.17 1.83 7.99
N GLU A 282 25.81 1.99 6.82
CA GLU A 282 25.78 3.25 6.08
C GLU A 282 24.35 3.62 5.68
N LYS A 283 24.02 4.90 5.80
CA LYS A 283 22.75 5.43 5.31
C LYS A 283 22.66 5.34 3.80
N ILE A 284 21.46 5.09 3.26
CA ILE A 284 21.23 5.16 1.82
C ILE A 284 21.27 6.60 1.29
N HIS A 285 20.98 7.58 2.15
CA HIS A 285 21.06 9.01 1.89
C HIS A 285 21.20 9.78 3.22
N PRO A 286 21.98 10.88 3.30
CA PRO A 286 22.14 11.64 4.54
C PRO A 286 20.84 12.11 5.19
N ASP A 287 19.90 12.57 4.34
CA ASP A 287 18.59 13.11 4.76
C ASP A 287 17.49 12.05 4.94
N LEU A 288 17.82 10.76 4.83
CA LEU A 288 16.88 9.67 5.09
C LEU A 288 17.30 8.90 6.35
N PRO A 289 16.35 8.30 7.09
CA PRO A 289 16.66 7.53 8.29
C PRO A 289 17.17 6.12 7.97
N TYR A 290 17.09 5.69 6.70
CA TYR A 290 17.29 4.29 6.32
C TYR A 290 18.74 3.94 6.03
N THR A 291 19.10 2.73 6.41
CA THR A 291 20.40 2.11 6.18
C THR A 291 20.37 1.11 5.03
N ARG A 292 21.56 0.77 4.51
CA ARG A 292 21.72 -0.29 3.50
C ARG A 292 21.28 -1.66 4.02
N ALA A 293 21.30 -1.89 5.34
CA ALA A 293 20.81 -3.12 5.95
C ALA A 293 19.33 -3.37 5.69
N GLU A 294 18.50 -2.32 5.75
CA GLU A 294 17.06 -2.41 5.50
C GLU A 294 16.75 -2.72 4.03
N VAL A 295 17.57 -2.21 3.11
CA VAL A 295 17.50 -2.57 1.68
C VAL A 295 17.77 -4.06 1.50
N ALA A 296 18.88 -4.55 2.06
CA ALA A 296 19.25 -5.96 1.95
C ALA A 296 18.21 -6.88 2.62
N TRP A 297 17.69 -6.47 3.78
CA TRP A 297 16.61 -7.18 4.46
C TRP A 297 15.34 -7.26 3.60
N GLY A 298 14.90 -6.13 3.05
CA GLY A 298 13.70 -6.07 2.20
C GLY A 298 13.78 -7.00 0.99
N VAL A 299 14.98 -7.13 0.40
CA VAL A 299 15.21 -8.06 -0.72
C VAL A 299 15.20 -9.53 -0.28
N ARG A 300 15.89 -9.85 0.82
CA ARG A 300 16.10 -11.24 1.26
C ARG A 300 14.87 -11.85 1.92
N GLU A 301 14.16 -11.08 2.74
CA GLU A 301 13.14 -11.60 3.65
C GLU A 301 11.73 -11.07 3.36
N GLU A 302 11.61 -10.01 2.55
CA GLU A 302 10.33 -9.30 2.36
C GLU A 302 9.86 -9.26 0.90
N MET A 303 10.43 -10.10 0.03
CA MET A 303 10.08 -10.21 -1.39
C MET A 303 10.16 -8.87 -2.17
N ALA A 304 11.05 -7.96 -1.81
CA ALA A 304 11.25 -6.74 -2.61
C ALA A 304 11.96 -7.08 -3.94
N ARG A 305 11.32 -6.74 -5.06
CA ARG A 305 11.81 -7.09 -6.42
C ARG A 305 12.16 -5.87 -7.26
N THR A 306 11.65 -4.70 -6.89
CA THR A 306 11.92 -3.44 -7.60
C THR A 306 12.48 -2.37 -6.66
N LEU A 307 13.14 -1.36 -7.23
CA LEU A 307 13.58 -0.18 -6.48
C LEU A 307 12.43 0.47 -5.70
N GLU A 308 11.26 0.54 -6.31
CA GLU A 308 10.08 1.13 -5.71
C GLU A 308 9.59 0.32 -4.50
N ASP A 309 9.66 -1.02 -4.54
CA ASP A 309 9.33 -1.84 -3.37
C ASP A 309 10.15 -1.44 -2.15
N VAL A 310 11.44 -1.21 -2.35
CA VAL A 310 12.34 -0.82 -1.28
C VAL A 310 12.12 0.62 -0.87
N LEU A 311 12.16 1.57 -1.80
CA LEU A 311 12.16 3.01 -1.50
C LEU A 311 10.78 3.56 -1.12
N SER A 312 9.68 2.90 -1.47
CA SER A 312 8.31 3.36 -1.17
C SER A 312 7.60 2.51 -0.11
N ARG A 313 7.81 1.19 -0.14
CA ARG A 313 7.00 0.22 0.64
C ARG A 313 7.75 -0.45 1.81
N ARG A 314 8.99 -0.92 1.63
CA ARG A 314 9.79 -1.53 2.72
C ARG A 314 10.39 -0.45 3.61
N THR A 315 10.89 0.60 2.97
CA THR A 315 11.21 1.88 3.58
C THR A 315 10.20 2.92 3.10
N ARG A 316 10.10 4.07 3.77
CA ARG A 316 9.24 5.20 3.33
C ARG A 316 10.02 6.30 2.65
N ALA A 317 11.21 6.00 2.11
CA ALA A 317 12.13 7.00 1.57
C ALA A 317 11.45 7.97 0.58
N LEU A 318 10.71 7.44 -0.39
CA LEU A 318 9.99 8.23 -1.39
C LEU A 318 8.91 9.13 -0.76
N LEU A 319 8.19 8.62 0.24
CA LEU A 319 7.12 9.36 0.90
C LEU A 319 7.67 10.41 1.86
N LEU A 320 8.83 10.18 2.49
CA LEU A 320 9.45 11.15 3.40
C LEU A 320 10.20 12.24 2.65
N HIS A 321 10.96 11.87 1.61
CA HIS A 321 11.77 12.81 0.84
C HIS A 321 11.99 12.31 -0.59
N ALA A 322 11.16 12.77 -1.52
CA ALA A 322 11.16 12.30 -2.91
C ALA A 322 12.49 12.56 -3.61
N GLN A 323 13.08 13.75 -3.45
CA GLN A 323 14.38 14.06 -4.04
C GLN A 323 15.49 13.17 -3.45
N GLY A 324 15.53 12.99 -2.13
CA GLY A 324 16.52 12.10 -1.49
C GLY A 324 16.38 10.64 -1.91
N ALA A 325 15.16 10.16 -2.18
CA ALA A 325 14.93 8.82 -2.71
C ALA A 325 15.43 8.69 -4.17
N ILE A 326 15.23 9.70 -5.00
CA ILE A 326 15.77 9.77 -6.38
C ILE A 326 17.31 9.76 -6.34
N ASP A 327 17.91 10.57 -5.47
CA ASP A 327 19.36 10.67 -5.32
C ASP A 327 19.97 9.34 -4.81
N ALA A 328 19.24 8.62 -3.94
CA ALA A 328 19.64 7.30 -3.44
C ALA A 328 19.46 6.16 -4.47
N ALA A 329 18.65 6.35 -5.51
CA ALA A 329 18.15 5.28 -6.37
C ALA A 329 19.28 4.44 -6.97
N SER A 330 20.33 5.07 -7.49
CA SER A 330 21.46 4.35 -8.10
C SER A 330 22.22 3.50 -7.09
N GLY A 331 22.47 4.01 -5.88
CA GLY A 331 23.17 3.26 -4.83
C GLY A 331 22.36 2.07 -4.33
N VAL A 332 21.06 2.27 -4.14
CA VAL A 332 20.12 1.22 -3.73
C VAL A 332 19.96 0.16 -4.82
N ALA A 333 19.87 0.56 -6.10
CA ALA A 333 19.74 -0.37 -7.23
C ALA A 333 20.95 -1.29 -7.34
N ASN A 334 22.17 -0.75 -7.20
CA ASN A 334 23.39 -1.54 -7.21
C ASN A 334 23.43 -2.56 -6.05
N LEU A 335 22.97 -2.15 -4.86
CA LEU A 335 22.87 -3.07 -3.72
C LEU A 335 21.83 -4.17 -4.00
N MET A 336 20.63 -3.80 -4.46
CA MET A 336 19.60 -4.77 -4.83
C MET A 336 20.07 -5.73 -5.93
N ALA A 337 20.78 -5.23 -6.94
CA ALA A 337 21.29 -6.06 -8.03
C ALA A 337 22.27 -7.11 -7.52
N LYS A 338 23.13 -6.76 -6.56
CA LYS A 338 24.03 -7.71 -5.89
C LYS A 338 23.25 -8.80 -5.14
N GLU A 339 22.21 -8.43 -4.40
CA GLU A 339 21.38 -9.37 -3.63
C GLU A 339 20.54 -10.28 -4.53
N LEU A 340 20.03 -9.75 -5.64
CA LEU A 340 19.16 -10.46 -6.59
C LEU A 340 19.92 -11.21 -7.70
N GLY A 341 21.24 -11.04 -7.79
CA GLY A 341 22.05 -11.57 -8.89
C GLY A 341 21.70 -10.95 -10.25
N LYS A 342 21.39 -9.65 -10.29
CA LYS A 342 21.08 -8.89 -11.50
C LYS A 342 22.30 -8.11 -12.01
N ASP A 343 22.22 -7.67 -13.26
CA ASP A 343 23.31 -6.98 -13.95
C ASP A 343 23.11 -5.45 -13.99
N ALA A 344 24.05 -4.76 -14.63
CA ALA A 344 24.02 -3.31 -14.81
C ALA A 344 22.83 -2.84 -15.67
N GLU A 345 22.39 -3.65 -16.64
CA GLU A 345 21.22 -3.29 -17.46
C GLU A 345 19.93 -3.27 -16.61
N TRP A 346 19.79 -4.21 -15.68
CA TRP A 346 18.71 -4.18 -14.70
C TRP A 346 18.78 -2.94 -13.80
N VAL A 347 19.98 -2.57 -13.33
CA VAL A 347 20.18 -1.35 -12.53
C VAL A 347 19.70 -0.12 -13.29
N ASP A 348 20.15 0.07 -14.53
CA ASP A 348 19.79 1.22 -15.35
C ASP A 348 18.28 1.30 -15.59
N LYS A 349 17.64 0.17 -15.92
CA LYS A 349 16.17 0.09 -16.11
C LYS A 349 15.41 0.43 -14.84
N GLN A 350 15.84 -0.10 -13.70
CA GLN A 350 15.19 0.17 -12.42
C GLN A 350 15.32 1.64 -12.04
N VAL A 351 16.52 2.22 -12.15
CA VAL A 351 16.74 3.65 -11.84
C VAL A 351 15.90 4.53 -12.76
N GLN A 352 15.89 4.25 -14.07
CA GLN A 352 15.08 5.01 -15.02
C GLN A 352 13.58 4.94 -14.69
N SER A 353 13.06 3.72 -14.46
CA SER A 353 11.64 3.52 -14.15
C SER A 353 11.24 4.19 -12.84
N PHE A 354 12.05 4.00 -11.80
CA PHE A 354 11.81 4.58 -10.48
C PHE A 354 11.86 6.11 -10.53
N CYS A 355 12.88 6.71 -11.14
CA CYS A 355 13.00 8.16 -11.23
C CYS A 355 11.85 8.78 -12.05
N ALA A 356 11.40 8.12 -13.12
CA ALA A 356 10.26 8.57 -13.90
C ALA A 356 8.97 8.61 -13.06
N MET A 357 8.71 7.58 -12.27
CA MET A 357 7.56 7.55 -11.36
C MET A 357 7.73 8.54 -10.19
N ALA A 358 8.86 8.49 -9.48
CA ALA A 358 9.14 9.31 -8.30
C ALA A 358 9.16 10.82 -8.59
N SER A 359 9.42 11.23 -9.84
CA SER A 359 9.33 12.64 -10.24
C SER A 359 7.94 13.24 -10.07
N ARG A 360 6.89 12.41 -10.03
CA ARG A 360 5.49 12.82 -9.75
C ARG A 360 5.28 13.17 -8.28
N CYS A 361 6.15 12.69 -7.39
CA CYS A 361 6.14 13.01 -5.97
C CYS A 361 6.89 14.29 -5.63
N LEU A 362 7.61 14.88 -6.60
CA LEU A 362 8.30 16.16 -6.40
C LEU A 362 7.30 17.32 -6.43
N PRO A 363 7.55 18.38 -5.66
CA PRO A 363 6.67 19.55 -5.62
C PRO A 363 6.84 20.49 -6.81
N ASN A 364 7.33 20.01 -7.95
CA ASN A 364 7.68 20.86 -9.08
C ASN A 364 6.47 21.66 -9.59
N GLU A 365 6.72 22.91 -9.97
CA GLU A 365 5.78 23.70 -10.76
C GLU A 365 5.61 22.98 -12.11
N ARG A 366 4.40 22.49 -12.43
CA ARG A 366 4.11 22.25 -13.84
C ARG A 366 4.18 23.61 -14.51
N GLY A 367 5.23 23.82 -15.30
CA GLY A 367 5.31 24.98 -16.18
C GLY A 367 3.98 25.09 -16.91
N VAL A 368 3.36 26.27 -16.81
CA VAL A 368 2.17 26.65 -17.56
C VAL A 368 2.37 26.24 -19.01
N SER A 369 1.69 25.18 -19.46
CA SER A 369 1.62 24.78 -20.86
C SER A 369 0.38 25.36 -21.50
#